data_AF-A0A4V6RGI0-F1
#
_entry.id   AF-A0A4V6RGI0-F1
#
_cell.length_a   1.000
_cell.length_b   1.000
_cell.length_c   1.000
_cell.angle_alpha   90.00
_cell.angle_beta   90.00
_cell.angle_gamma   90.00
#
_symmetry.space_group_name_H-M   'P 1'
#
loop_
_entity.id
_entity.type
_entity.pdbx_description
1 polymer ?
#
loop_
_entity_poly.entity_id
_entity_poly.type
_entity_poly.pdbx_seq_one_letter_code
_entity_poly.pdbx_strand_id
1 'polypeptide(L)'
;MDSVQSQYMRINHILMCLIGQWPYQESWEKFLIQFVFVPAVFAQAVVQGGGMITAWFADDIDAFMEGLSPFVISLMCVCKHINYTYNHEQMKKLALTMADDWNIYSKLSHEYHILCRNYAMGRKVTLAYAGKNYIEISLYGSMAPFLAVPVIINTAGYMGLYNISEGRPLMFRTEYFIDSEKYYYPLLVHSYIGTLGFVTIVVAIDTMLVFHVQHECGMCEILG
;
A
#
# COMPACT_ATOMS: atom_id res chain seq x y z
N MET A 1 -5.25 22.99 9.01
CA MET A 1 -4.94 21.73 9.73
C MET A 1 -3.53 21.88 10.24
N ASP A 2 -3.34 22.58 11.36
CA ASP A 2 -2.02 23.06 11.82
C ASP A 2 -1.69 22.56 13.24
N SER A 3 -2.26 21.44 13.65
CA SER A 3 -1.97 20.81 14.94
C SER A 3 -0.70 19.96 14.87
N VAL A 4 0.03 19.86 15.98
CA VAL A 4 1.21 18.99 16.11
C VAL A 4 0.86 17.53 15.80
N GLN A 5 -0.35 17.08 16.14
CA GLN A 5 -0.89 15.77 15.77
C GLN A 5 -0.85 15.53 14.25
N SER A 6 -1.31 16.51 13.47
CA SER A 6 -1.32 16.44 12.01
C SER A 6 0.10 16.31 11.43
N GLN A 7 1.10 16.91 12.08
CA GLN A 7 2.50 16.76 11.66
C GLN A 7 3.01 15.32 11.85
N TYR A 8 2.63 14.66 12.94
CA TYR A 8 2.98 13.25 13.15
C TYR A 8 2.31 12.32 12.14
N MET A 9 1.04 12.58 11.82
CA MET A 9 0.25 11.76 10.90
C MET A 9 0.37 12.18 9.43
N ARG A 10 1.19 13.19 9.08
CA ARG A 10 1.22 13.80 7.74
C ARG A 10 1.42 12.80 6.60
N ILE A 11 2.33 11.84 6.78
CA ILE A 11 2.61 10.82 5.74
C ILE A 11 1.40 9.90 5.59
N ASN A 12 0.88 9.40 6.71
CA ASN A 12 -0.31 8.57 6.73
C ASN A 12 -1.50 9.27 6.07
N HIS A 13 -1.75 10.53 6.43
CA HIS A 13 -2.78 11.37 5.83
C HIS A 13 -2.68 11.40 4.29
N ILE A 14 -1.49 11.67 3.76
CA ILE A 14 -1.28 11.68 2.30
C ILE A 14 -1.60 10.30 1.70
N LEU A 15 -1.09 9.22 2.30
CA LEU A 15 -1.31 7.85 1.82
C LEU A 15 -2.80 7.46 1.86
N MET A 16 -3.51 7.83 2.93
CA MET A 16 -4.94 7.59 3.09
C MET A 16 -5.78 8.39 2.08
N CYS A 17 -5.38 9.63 1.77
CA CYS A 17 -6.01 10.40 0.70
C CYS A 17 -5.77 9.78 -0.68
N LEU A 18 -4.57 9.26 -0.95
CA LEU A 18 -4.24 8.61 -2.22
C LEU A 18 -5.10 7.38 -2.49
N ILE A 19 -5.48 6.64 -1.46
CA ILE A 19 -6.39 5.49 -1.59
C ILE A 19 -7.87 5.87 -1.45
N GLY A 20 -8.19 7.14 -1.25
CA GLY A 20 -9.57 7.61 -1.10
C GLY A 20 -10.25 7.13 0.18
N GLN A 21 -9.49 6.88 1.25
CA GLN A 21 -10.02 6.36 2.52
C GLN A 21 -9.87 7.34 3.68
N TRP A 22 -9.36 8.55 3.43
CA TRP A 22 -9.21 9.53 4.49
C TRP A 22 -10.58 10.02 5.01
N PRO A 23 -10.83 10.03 6.34
CA PRO A 23 -12.15 10.32 6.89
C PRO A 23 -12.73 11.71 6.60
N TYR A 24 -11.85 12.70 6.42
CA TYR A 24 -12.22 14.10 6.17
C TYR A 24 -12.15 14.49 4.69
N GLN A 25 -11.90 13.53 3.80
CA GLN A 25 -11.78 13.78 2.36
C GLN A 25 -13.15 14.12 1.76
N GLU A 26 -13.17 15.03 0.78
CA GLU A 26 -14.43 15.39 0.12
C GLU A 26 -15.03 14.18 -0.59
N SER A 27 -16.36 14.03 -0.51
CA SER A 27 -17.06 12.87 -1.06
C SER A 27 -16.85 12.72 -2.57
N TRP A 28 -16.68 13.83 -3.30
CA TRP A 28 -16.39 13.83 -4.73
C TRP A 28 -14.98 13.31 -5.04
N GLU A 29 -13.96 13.81 -4.34
CA GLU A 29 -12.59 13.32 -4.50
C GLU A 29 -12.48 11.83 -4.15
N LYS A 30 -13.12 11.43 -3.06
CA LYS A 30 -13.22 10.04 -2.64
C LYS A 30 -13.85 9.17 -3.72
N PHE A 31 -14.98 9.61 -4.29
CA PHE A 31 -15.65 8.89 -5.36
C PHE A 31 -14.78 8.73 -6.61
N LEU A 32 -14.11 9.81 -7.04
CA LEU A 32 -13.22 9.76 -8.20
C LEU A 32 -12.03 8.81 -7.98
N ILE A 33 -11.38 8.90 -6.81
CA ILE A 33 -10.26 8.02 -6.49
C ILE A 33 -10.73 6.57 -6.41
N GLN A 34 -11.84 6.28 -5.74
CA GLN A 34 -12.35 4.91 -5.67
C GLN A 34 -12.75 4.37 -7.05
N PHE A 35 -13.37 5.18 -7.90
CA PHE A 35 -13.80 4.75 -9.24
C PHE A 35 -12.62 4.47 -10.19
N VAL A 36 -11.48 5.13 -10.00
CA VAL A 36 -10.30 4.95 -10.87
C VAL A 36 -9.29 3.97 -10.29
N PHE A 37 -8.92 4.16 -9.01
CA PHE A 37 -7.87 3.39 -8.34
C PHE A 37 -8.30 1.96 -8.03
N VAL A 38 -9.53 1.74 -7.54
CA VAL A 38 -9.98 0.40 -7.13
C VAL A 38 -10.08 -0.55 -8.32
N PRO A 39 -10.68 -0.19 -9.47
CA PRO A 39 -10.70 -1.07 -10.62
C PRO A 39 -9.30 -1.36 -11.18
N ALA A 40 -8.41 -0.37 -11.19
CA ALA A 40 -7.04 -0.56 -11.67
C ALA A 40 -6.27 -1.56 -10.81
N VAL A 41 -6.41 -1.48 -9.48
CA VAL A 41 -5.76 -2.41 -8.54
C VAL A 41 -6.46 -3.78 -8.56
N PHE A 42 -7.78 -3.82 -8.69
CA PHE A 42 -8.54 -5.07 -8.78
C PHE A 42 -8.23 -5.86 -10.07
N ALA A 43 -8.07 -5.16 -11.21
CA ALA A 43 -7.66 -5.79 -12.45
C ALA A 43 -6.32 -6.53 -12.31
N GLN A 44 -5.38 -5.99 -11.53
CA GLN A 44 -4.11 -6.65 -11.24
C GLN A 44 -4.31 -7.96 -10.44
N ALA A 45 -5.23 -7.99 -9.45
CA ALA A 45 -5.55 -9.23 -8.73
C ALA A 45 -6.16 -10.29 -9.65
N VAL A 46 -7.01 -9.88 -10.60
CA VAL A 46 -7.60 -10.78 -11.61
C VAL A 46 -6.54 -11.35 -12.53
N VAL A 47 -5.60 -10.52 -12.99
CA VAL A 47 -4.46 -10.96 -13.81
C VAL A 47 -3.61 -11.98 -13.05
N GLN A 48 -3.26 -11.71 -11.79
CA GLN A 48 -2.46 -12.62 -10.97
C GLN A 48 -3.17 -13.95 -10.71
N GLY A 49 -4.45 -13.91 -10.31
CA GLY A 49 -5.23 -15.12 -10.08
C GLY A 49 -5.45 -15.92 -11.36
N GLY A 50 -5.66 -15.21 -12.47
CA GLY A 50 -5.80 -15.81 -13.78
C GLY A 50 -4.54 -16.54 -14.25
N GLY A 51 -3.39 -15.88 -14.19
CA GLY A 51 -2.11 -16.49 -14.54
C GLY A 51 -1.72 -17.66 -13.64
N MET A 52 -2.14 -17.65 -12.36
CA MET A 52 -1.98 -18.78 -11.45
C MET A 52 -2.85 -19.97 -11.87
N ILE A 53 -4.11 -19.72 -12.27
CA ILE A 53 -5.02 -20.77 -12.75
C ILE A 53 -4.52 -21.37 -14.07
N THR A 54 -4.01 -20.57 -15.00
CA THR A 54 -3.47 -21.09 -16.27
C THR A 54 -2.22 -21.94 -16.04
N ALA A 55 -1.31 -21.51 -15.16
CA ALA A 55 -0.13 -22.30 -14.77
C ALA A 55 -0.53 -23.66 -14.18
N TRP A 56 -1.59 -23.69 -13.36
CA TRP A 56 -2.14 -24.94 -12.82
C TRP A 56 -2.66 -25.88 -13.92
N PHE A 57 -3.39 -25.35 -14.91
CA PHE A 57 -3.87 -26.16 -16.03
C PHE A 57 -2.76 -26.62 -16.99
N ALA A 58 -1.67 -25.87 -17.07
CA ALA A 58 -0.49 -26.19 -17.86
C ALA A 58 0.47 -27.19 -17.16
N ASP A 59 0.15 -27.63 -15.94
CA ASP A 59 1.01 -28.49 -15.10
C ASP A 59 2.38 -27.86 -14.78
N ASP A 60 2.48 -26.51 -14.83
CA ASP A 60 3.68 -25.75 -14.44
C ASP A 60 3.59 -25.37 -12.94
N ILE A 61 4.00 -26.32 -12.09
CA ILE A 61 3.95 -26.18 -10.63
C ILE A 61 4.86 -25.03 -10.14
N ASP A 62 6.00 -24.81 -10.80
CA ASP A 62 6.93 -23.75 -10.41
C ASP A 62 6.29 -22.36 -10.61
N ALA A 63 5.68 -22.13 -11.78
CA ALA A 63 4.96 -20.88 -12.05
C ALA A 63 3.74 -20.69 -11.14
N PHE A 64 3.02 -21.76 -10.82
CA PHE A 64 1.92 -21.72 -9.86
C PHE A 64 2.39 -21.27 -8.46
N MET A 65 3.47 -21.90 -7.95
CA MET A 65 4.02 -21.59 -6.63
C MET A 65 4.59 -20.17 -6.56
N GLU A 66 5.24 -19.70 -7.63
CA GLU A 66 5.70 -18.29 -7.75
C GLU A 66 4.52 -17.30 -7.76
N GLY A 67 3.41 -17.64 -8.42
CA GLY A 67 2.20 -16.80 -8.51
C GLY A 67 1.34 -16.77 -7.23
N LEU A 68 1.43 -17.80 -6.40
CA LEU A 68 0.58 -17.94 -5.20
C LEU A 68 0.83 -16.82 -4.17
N SER A 69 2.10 -16.54 -3.86
CA SER A 69 2.47 -15.53 -2.86
C SER A 69 1.95 -14.12 -3.20
N PRO A 70 2.20 -13.56 -4.40
CA PRO A 70 1.65 -12.25 -4.75
C PRO A 70 0.13 -12.24 -4.82
N PHE A 71 -0.52 -13.35 -5.24
CA PHE A 71 -1.97 -13.43 -5.26
C PHE A 71 -2.58 -13.35 -3.86
N VAL A 72 -2.02 -14.08 -2.87
CA VAL A 72 -2.49 -14.02 -1.48
C VAL A 72 -2.33 -12.62 -0.89
N ILE A 73 -1.21 -11.94 -1.18
CA ILE A 73 -0.99 -10.56 -0.75
C ILE A 73 -2.05 -9.63 -1.37
N SER A 74 -2.29 -9.74 -2.67
CA SER A 74 -3.31 -8.96 -3.37
C SER A 74 -4.71 -9.16 -2.78
N LEU A 75 -5.08 -10.42 -2.47
CA LEU A 75 -6.36 -10.73 -1.83
C LEU A 75 -6.47 -10.07 -0.44
N MET A 76 -5.41 -10.16 0.38
CA MET A 76 -5.36 -9.51 1.68
C MET A 76 -5.56 -7.98 1.57
N CYS A 77 -4.93 -7.34 0.58
CA CYS A 77 -5.08 -5.91 0.33
C CYS A 77 -6.52 -5.54 -0.04
N VAL A 78 -7.14 -6.31 -0.94
CA VAL A 78 -8.53 -6.11 -1.35
C VAL A 78 -9.45 -6.27 -0.14
N CYS A 79 -9.28 -7.32 0.66
CA CYS A 79 -10.06 -7.53 1.88
C CYS A 79 -9.91 -6.36 2.86
N LYS A 80 -8.69 -5.87 3.11
CA LYS A 80 -8.45 -4.70 3.97
C LYS A 80 -9.14 -3.45 3.44
N HIS A 81 -9.07 -3.19 2.14
CA HIS A 81 -9.68 -2.03 1.51
C HIS A 81 -11.22 -2.09 1.59
N ILE A 82 -11.82 -3.25 1.32
CA ILE A 82 -13.26 -3.48 1.45
C ILE A 82 -13.68 -3.29 2.91
N ASN A 83 -12.94 -3.85 3.87
CA ASN A 83 -13.23 -3.73 5.29
C ASN A 83 -13.23 -2.25 5.73
N TYR A 84 -12.20 -1.49 5.34
CA TYR A 84 -12.11 -0.06 5.65
C TYR A 84 -13.26 0.75 5.01
N THR A 85 -13.68 0.37 3.81
CA THR A 85 -14.81 1.01 3.11
C THR A 85 -16.13 0.69 3.78
N TYR A 86 -16.37 -0.57 4.14
CA TYR A 86 -17.59 -1.02 4.80
C TYR A 86 -17.72 -0.39 6.20
N ASN A 87 -16.62 -0.35 6.95
CA ASN A 87 -16.58 0.22 8.30
C ASN A 87 -16.19 1.71 8.31
N HIS A 88 -16.40 2.44 7.21
CA HIS A 88 -15.93 3.81 7.05
C HIS A 88 -16.40 4.75 8.17
N GLU A 89 -17.67 4.66 8.59
CA GLU A 89 -18.21 5.49 9.67
C GLU A 89 -17.52 5.21 11.01
N GLN A 90 -17.18 3.94 11.28
CA GLN A 90 -16.46 3.56 12.50
C GLN A 90 -15.02 4.10 12.47
N MET A 91 -14.33 3.95 11.34
CA MET A 91 -12.97 4.48 11.17
C MET A 91 -12.93 6.01 11.26
N LYS A 92 -13.97 6.68 10.73
CA LYS A 92 -14.13 8.13 10.85
C LYS A 92 -14.37 8.56 12.28
N LYS A 93 -15.24 7.85 13.01
CA LYS A 93 -15.48 8.11 14.42
C LYS A 93 -14.18 7.99 15.23
N LEU A 94 -13.37 6.97 14.98
CA LEU A 94 -12.10 6.76 15.67
C LEU A 94 -11.11 7.92 15.40
N ALA A 95 -11.01 8.38 14.16
CA ALA A 95 -10.17 9.53 13.80
C ALA A 95 -10.66 10.87 14.41
N LEU A 96 -11.98 11.05 14.55
CA LEU A 96 -12.58 12.20 15.25
C LEU A 96 -12.24 12.17 16.74
N THR A 97 -12.45 11.02 17.40
CA THR A 97 -12.11 10.83 18.81
C THR A 97 -10.64 11.12 19.08
N MET A 98 -9.72 10.64 18.24
CA MET A 98 -8.30 10.96 18.36
C MET A 98 -8.01 12.47 18.30
N ALA A 99 -8.71 13.21 17.44
CA ALA A 99 -8.53 14.65 17.31
C ALA A 99 -9.12 15.41 18.51
N ASP A 100 -10.27 14.99 18.99
CA ASP A 100 -10.93 15.58 20.17
C ASP A 100 -10.10 15.34 21.44
N ASP A 101 -9.65 14.11 21.67
CA ASP A 101 -8.77 13.76 22.77
C ASP A 101 -7.48 14.60 22.72
N TRP A 102 -6.85 14.70 21.55
CA TRP A 102 -5.66 15.54 21.38
C TRP A 102 -5.93 16.99 21.78
N ASN A 103 -7.07 17.57 21.38
CA ASN A 103 -7.43 18.94 21.73
C ASN A 103 -7.68 19.15 23.23
N ILE A 104 -8.15 18.12 23.94
CA ILE A 104 -8.37 18.17 25.38
C ILE A 104 -7.04 18.08 26.13
N TYR A 105 -6.26 17.02 25.86
CA TYR A 105 -5.06 16.70 26.63
C TYR A 105 -3.83 17.53 26.22
N SER A 106 -3.82 18.15 25.04
CA SER A 106 -2.75 19.08 24.66
C SER A 106 -2.67 20.34 25.53
N LYS A 107 -3.71 20.64 26.32
CA LYS A 107 -3.73 21.77 27.25
C LYS A 107 -2.95 21.48 28.55
N LEU A 108 -2.67 20.21 28.85
CA LEU A 108 -1.98 19.81 30.06
C LEU A 108 -0.57 19.31 29.72
N SER A 109 0.44 19.87 30.38
CA SER A 109 1.84 19.68 29.98
C SER A 109 2.35 18.24 30.10
N HIS A 110 1.85 17.46 31.07
CA HIS A 110 2.31 16.10 31.32
C HIS A 110 1.70 15.12 30.31
N GLU A 111 0.39 15.17 30.17
CA GLU A 111 -0.43 14.36 29.27
C GLU A 111 -0.07 14.64 27.79
N TYR A 112 0.17 15.91 27.45
CA TYR A 112 0.68 16.31 26.14
C TYR A 112 1.99 15.61 25.78
N HIS A 113 2.91 15.48 26.74
CA HIS A 113 4.21 14.84 26.50
C HIS A 113 4.04 13.33 26.28
N ILE A 114 3.13 12.68 27.01
CA ILE A 114 2.78 11.25 26.82
C ILE A 114 2.19 11.02 25.42
N LEU A 115 1.23 11.86 25.00
CA LEU A 115 0.65 11.82 23.66
C LEU A 115 1.71 12.02 22.57
N CYS A 116 2.56 13.03 22.70
CA CYS A 116 3.64 13.28 21.73
C CYS A 116 4.59 12.09 21.60
N ARG A 117 4.92 11.43 22.71
CA ARG A 117 5.79 10.24 22.72
C ARG A 117 5.16 9.07 21.95
N ASN A 118 3.89 8.77 22.21
CA ASN A 118 3.17 7.69 21.52
C ASN A 118 2.97 7.99 20.03
N TYR A 119 2.62 9.22 19.67
CA TYR A 119 2.50 9.63 18.26
C TYR A 119 3.85 9.66 17.54
N ALA A 120 4.94 9.98 18.24
CA ALA A 120 6.30 9.86 17.70
C ALA A 120 6.65 8.40 17.38
N MET A 121 6.21 7.43 18.20
CA MET A 121 6.37 6.01 17.91
C MET A 121 5.57 5.59 16.67
N GLY A 122 4.30 6.00 16.56
CA GLY A 122 3.49 5.75 15.37
C GLY A 122 4.11 6.34 14.09
N ARG A 123 4.67 7.56 14.18
CA ARG A 123 5.40 8.19 13.08
C ARG A 123 6.68 7.41 12.71
N LYS A 124 7.44 6.91 13.68
CA LYS A 124 8.63 6.09 13.40
C LYS A 124 8.25 4.83 12.63
N VAL A 125 7.20 4.12 13.05
CA VAL A 125 6.68 2.95 12.33
C VAL A 125 6.22 3.34 10.91
N THR A 126 5.52 4.46 10.76
CA THR A 126 5.11 4.95 9.43
C THR A 126 6.31 5.26 8.53
N LEU A 127 7.37 5.86 9.07
CA LEU A 127 8.61 6.15 8.35
C LEU A 127 9.39 4.88 7.99
N ALA A 128 9.37 3.87 8.86
CA ALA A 128 9.90 2.53 8.60
C ALA A 128 9.21 1.90 7.40
N TYR A 129 7.88 1.88 7.42
CA TYR A 129 7.06 1.38 6.30
C TYR A 129 7.30 2.19 5.01
N ALA A 130 7.40 3.51 5.10
CA ALA A 130 7.60 4.41 3.96
C ALA A 130 9.04 4.50 3.45
N GLY A 131 10.02 3.90 4.13
CA GLY A 131 11.41 3.81 3.64
C GLY A 131 12.22 5.08 3.74
N LYS A 132 11.84 5.98 4.66
CA LYS A 132 12.53 7.26 4.81
C LYS A 132 13.83 7.13 5.62
N ASN A 133 14.02 6.04 6.36
CA ASN A 133 15.25 5.75 7.10
C ASN A 133 16.04 4.66 6.37
N TYR A 134 17.29 4.95 6.03
CA TYR A 134 18.20 4.08 5.26
C TYR A 134 18.51 2.71 5.90
N ILE A 135 18.10 2.48 7.15
CA ILE A 135 18.45 1.30 7.96
C ILE A 135 17.36 0.22 7.92
N GLU A 136 16.12 0.55 7.53
CA GLU A 136 14.99 -0.39 7.55
C GLU A 136 14.54 -0.73 6.12
N ILE A 137 14.36 -2.02 5.82
CA ILE A 137 13.79 -2.48 4.55
C ILE A 137 12.33 -2.03 4.52
N SER A 138 12.05 -0.95 3.83
CA SER A 138 10.69 -0.52 3.57
C SER A 138 9.99 -1.43 2.57
N LEU A 139 8.68 -1.61 2.76
CA LEU A 139 7.79 -2.25 1.78
C LEU A 139 7.88 -1.63 0.38
N TYR A 140 8.15 -0.32 0.27
CA TYR A 140 8.43 0.32 -1.01
C TYR A 140 9.83 -0.03 -1.53
N GLY A 141 10.82 -0.12 -0.64
CA GLY A 141 12.20 -0.49 -0.99
C GLY A 141 12.33 -1.93 -1.49
N SER A 142 11.57 -2.87 -0.91
CA SER A 142 11.56 -4.27 -1.34
C SER A 142 11.01 -4.46 -2.76
N MET A 143 10.25 -3.49 -3.29
CA MET A 143 9.76 -3.51 -4.68
C MET A 143 10.80 -3.04 -5.69
N ALA A 144 11.85 -2.33 -5.26
CA ALA A 144 12.84 -1.74 -6.17
C ALA A 144 13.51 -2.76 -7.12
N PRO A 145 13.88 -3.98 -6.68
CA PRO A 145 14.43 -5.00 -7.59
C PRO A 145 13.41 -5.44 -8.66
N PHE A 146 12.14 -5.68 -8.26
CA PHE A 146 11.08 -6.09 -9.18
C PHE A 146 10.72 -5.02 -10.21
N LEU A 147 10.86 -3.74 -9.84
CA LEU A 147 10.72 -2.60 -10.76
C LEU A 147 11.94 -2.47 -11.68
N ALA A 148 13.15 -2.65 -11.16
CA ALA A 148 14.40 -2.42 -11.89
C ALA A 148 14.73 -3.53 -12.90
N VAL A 149 14.43 -4.80 -12.58
CA VAL A 149 14.82 -5.96 -13.42
C VAL A 149 14.27 -5.86 -14.85
N PRO A 150 12.97 -5.59 -15.10
CA PRO A 150 12.47 -5.45 -16.47
C PRO A 150 13.11 -4.25 -17.20
N VAL A 151 13.36 -3.14 -16.50
CA VAL A 151 13.99 -1.95 -17.10
C VAL A 151 15.44 -2.21 -17.51
N ILE A 152 16.22 -2.85 -16.63
CA ILE A 152 17.62 -3.18 -16.87
C ILE A 152 17.73 -4.14 -18.06
N ILE A 153 16.93 -5.22 -18.08
CA ILE A 153 17.00 -6.22 -19.14
C ILE A 153 16.53 -5.64 -20.49
N ASN A 154 15.47 -4.83 -20.53
CA ASN A 154 15.05 -4.17 -21.77
C ASN A 154 16.11 -3.18 -22.28
N THR A 155 16.76 -2.44 -21.37
CA THR A 155 17.81 -1.47 -21.74
C THR A 155 19.07 -2.18 -22.24
N ALA A 156 19.49 -3.25 -21.56
CA ALA A 156 20.62 -4.08 -21.97
C ALA A 156 20.37 -4.75 -23.33
N GLY A 157 19.13 -5.21 -23.57
CA GLY A 157 18.72 -5.75 -24.86
C GLY A 157 18.72 -4.73 -25.99
N TYR A 158 18.22 -3.50 -25.74
CA TYR A 158 18.30 -2.40 -26.72
C TYR A 158 19.74 -2.00 -27.05
N MET A 159 20.65 -2.05 -26.06
CA MET A 159 22.08 -1.77 -26.24
C MET A 159 22.86 -2.92 -26.90
N GLY A 160 22.20 -4.04 -27.22
CA GLY A 160 22.85 -5.23 -27.81
C GLY A 160 23.73 -6.01 -26.82
N LEU A 161 23.64 -5.73 -25.52
CA LEU A 161 24.41 -6.38 -24.46
C LEU A 161 23.76 -7.69 -23.97
N TYR A 162 22.47 -7.90 -24.29
CA TYR A 162 21.70 -9.07 -23.90
C TYR A 162 20.80 -9.53 -25.05
N ASN A 163 20.81 -10.81 -25.38
CA ASN A 163 20.02 -11.33 -26.48
C ASN A 163 18.60 -11.66 -25.98
N ILE A 164 17.59 -10.90 -26.40
CA ILE A 164 16.17 -11.04 -25.96
C ILE A 164 15.49 -12.28 -26.61
N SER A 165 16.26 -13.35 -26.86
CA SER A 165 15.79 -14.53 -27.58
C SER A 165 14.85 -15.43 -26.75
N GLU A 166 14.83 -15.30 -25.42
CA GLU A 166 14.06 -16.14 -24.49
C GLU A 166 12.81 -15.44 -23.91
N GLY A 167 12.35 -14.36 -24.55
CA GLY A 167 11.18 -13.60 -24.11
C GLY A 167 11.52 -12.47 -23.14
N ARG A 168 10.67 -11.42 -23.12
CA ARG A 168 10.91 -10.24 -22.29
C ARG A 168 10.49 -10.51 -20.83
N PRO A 169 11.30 -10.14 -19.83
CA PRO A 169 10.95 -10.36 -18.43
C PRO A 169 9.71 -9.55 -18.04
N LEU A 170 8.74 -10.21 -17.43
CA LEU A 170 7.54 -9.59 -16.85
C LEU A 170 7.75 -9.42 -15.34
N MET A 171 6.97 -8.52 -14.73
CA MET A 171 7.04 -8.30 -13.28
C MET A 171 6.57 -9.52 -12.48
N PHE A 172 5.60 -10.25 -13.02
CA PHE A 172 5.15 -11.54 -12.52
C PHE A 172 5.19 -12.55 -13.66
N ARG A 173 5.62 -13.78 -13.37
CA ARG A 173 5.61 -14.90 -14.31
C ARG A 173 4.17 -15.43 -14.43
N THR A 174 3.31 -14.62 -15.02
CA THR A 174 1.91 -14.96 -15.27
C THR A 174 1.68 -15.03 -16.77
N GLU A 175 1.17 -16.17 -17.25
CA GLU A 175 0.62 -16.23 -18.60
C GLU A 175 -0.59 -15.29 -18.64
N TYR A 176 -0.44 -14.18 -19.37
CA TYR A 176 -1.54 -13.28 -19.58
C TYR A 176 -2.56 -13.95 -20.52
N PHE A 177 -3.85 -13.80 -20.25
CA PHE A 177 -4.94 -14.20 -21.17
C PHE A 177 -4.90 -13.49 -22.55
N ILE A 178 -3.93 -12.60 -22.73
CA ILE A 178 -3.71 -11.72 -23.86
C ILE A 178 -2.25 -11.92 -24.28
N ASP A 179 -1.99 -11.93 -25.57
CA ASP A 179 -0.64 -12.02 -26.17
C ASP A 179 0.34 -11.05 -25.47
N SER A 180 1.21 -11.63 -24.64
CA SER A 180 2.14 -10.93 -23.76
C SER A 180 3.27 -10.27 -24.54
N GLU A 181 3.60 -10.76 -25.73
CA GLU A 181 4.61 -10.16 -26.61
C GLU A 181 4.06 -8.91 -27.30
N LYS A 182 2.81 -8.98 -27.78
CA LYS A 182 2.15 -7.86 -28.46
C LYS A 182 1.80 -6.70 -27.51
N TYR A 183 1.39 -7.01 -26.28
CA TYR A 183 0.93 -6.02 -25.30
C TYR A 183 1.89 -5.81 -24.12
N TYR A 184 3.17 -6.17 -24.31
CA TYR A 184 4.19 -6.15 -23.27
C TYR A 184 4.25 -4.84 -22.47
N TYR A 185 4.40 -3.68 -23.13
CA TYR A 185 4.56 -2.39 -22.42
C TYR A 185 3.30 -1.97 -21.65
N PRO A 186 2.08 -2.02 -22.22
CA PRO A 186 0.86 -1.79 -21.45
C PRO A 186 0.71 -2.70 -20.22
N LEU A 187 1.01 -4.00 -20.36
CA LEU A 187 0.93 -4.96 -19.26
C LEU A 187 1.96 -4.68 -18.16
N LEU A 188 3.17 -4.29 -18.56
CA LEU A 188 4.23 -3.91 -17.62
C LEU A 188 3.85 -2.65 -16.83
N VAL A 189 3.36 -1.61 -17.51
CA VAL A 189 2.90 -0.37 -16.87
C VAL A 189 1.72 -0.64 -15.93
N HIS A 190 0.74 -1.42 -16.37
CA HIS A 190 -0.38 -1.81 -15.53
C HIS A 190 0.09 -2.56 -14.28
N SER A 191 1.03 -3.50 -14.44
CA SER A 191 1.58 -4.27 -13.32
C SER A 191 2.32 -3.39 -12.32
N TYR A 192 3.07 -2.38 -12.78
CA TYR A 192 3.70 -1.40 -11.91
C TYR A 192 2.69 -0.57 -11.13
N ILE A 193 1.67 -0.03 -11.80
CA ILE A 193 0.62 0.77 -11.15
C ILE A 193 -0.14 -0.07 -10.14
N GLY A 194 -0.55 -1.29 -10.51
CA GLY A 194 -1.29 -2.20 -9.64
C GLY A 194 -0.48 -2.59 -8.40
N THR A 195 0.80 -2.90 -8.57
CA THR A 195 1.69 -3.30 -7.46
C THR A 195 1.95 -2.13 -6.51
N LEU A 196 2.27 -0.94 -7.04
CA LEU A 196 2.40 0.27 -6.22
C LEU A 196 1.10 0.62 -5.50
N GLY A 197 -0.05 0.39 -6.15
CA GLY A 197 -1.36 0.54 -5.56
C GLY A 197 -1.57 -0.37 -4.35
N PHE A 198 -1.29 -1.67 -4.48
CA PHE A 198 -1.37 -2.62 -3.36
C PHE A 198 -0.47 -2.23 -2.19
N VAL A 199 0.79 -1.88 -2.46
CA VAL A 199 1.71 -1.43 -1.41
C VAL A 199 1.17 -0.17 -0.72
N THR A 200 0.62 0.77 -1.48
CA THR A 200 0.02 1.98 -0.93
C THR A 200 -1.15 1.66 0.00
N ILE A 201 -2.05 0.75 -0.39
CA ILE A 201 -3.18 0.30 0.44
C ILE A 201 -2.69 -0.28 1.77
N VAL A 202 -1.73 -1.21 1.73
CA VAL A 202 -1.19 -1.86 2.93
C VAL A 202 -0.56 -0.83 3.86
N VAL A 203 0.35 -0.01 3.33
CA VAL A 203 1.07 0.96 4.15
C VAL A 203 0.11 1.99 4.74
N ALA A 204 -0.87 2.49 3.96
CA ALA A 204 -1.83 3.48 4.44
C ALA A 204 -2.68 2.92 5.60
N ILE A 205 -3.31 1.76 5.39
CA ILE A 205 -4.22 1.16 6.37
C ILE A 205 -3.47 0.69 7.61
N ASP A 206 -2.35 -0.02 7.46
CA ASP A 206 -1.63 -0.60 8.59
C ASP A 206 -1.00 0.48 9.46
N THR A 207 -0.44 1.52 8.87
CA THR A 207 0.08 2.64 9.66
C THR A 207 -1.04 3.42 10.35
N MET A 208 -2.26 3.46 9.79
CA MET A 208 -3.41 4.12 10.44
C MET A 208 -3.86 3.33 11.66
N LEU A 209 -3.92 2.00 11.54
CA LEU A 209 -4.17 1.11 12.68
C LEU A 209 -3.09 1.25 13.77
N VAL A 210 -1.82 1.40 13.39
CA VAL A 210 -0.75 1.70 14.35
C VAL A 210 -1.01 3.01 15.08
N PHE A 211 -1.41 4.07 14.39
CA PHE A 211 -1.76 5.33 15.06
C PHE A 211 -2.94 5.19 16.03
N HIS A 212 -3.95 4.40 15.69
CA HIS A 212 -5.06 4.09 16.59
C HIS A 212 -4.57 3.39 17.86
N VAL A 213 -3.76 2.33 17.72
CA VAL A 213 -3.19 1.59 18.86
C VAL A 213 -2.31 2.50 19.72
N GLN A 214 -1.43 3.30 19.10
CA GLN A 214 -0.56 4.22 19.85
C GLN A 214 -1.36 5.30 20.59
N HIS A 215 -2.45 5.79 20.00
CA HIS A 215 -3.35 6.73 20.68
C HIS A 215 -3.99 6.08 21.91
N GLU A 216 -4.54 4.88 21.78
CA GLU A 216 -5.12 4.13 22.90
C GLU A 216 -4.07 3.86 24.00
N CYS A 217 -2.86 3.44 23.64
CA CYS A 217 -1.77 3.25 24.61
C CYS A 217 -1.45 4.55 25.37
N GLY A 218 -1.40 5.69 24.66
CA GLY A 218 -1.18 6.99 25.30
C GLY A 218 -2.33 7.39 26.23
N MET A 219 -3.57 7.10 25.85
CA MET A 219 -4.75 7.34 26.68
C MET A 219 -4.77 6.48 27.94
N CYS A 220 -4.39 5.20 27.84
CA CYS A 220 -4.25 4.32 29.01
C CYS A 220 -3.18 4.83 29.97
N GLU A 221 -2.06 5.33 29.46
CA GLU A 221 -0.98 5.88 30.29
C GLU A 221 -1.35 7.23 30.95
N ILE A 222 -2.23 8.01 30.33
CA ILE A 222 -2.74 9.24 30.95
C ILE A 222 -3.70 8.94 32.11
N LEU A 223 -4.47 7.85 32.01
CA LEU A 223 -5.52 7.49 32.97
C LEU A 223 -5.07 6.58 34.11
N GLY A 224 -3.98 5.81 33.93
CA GLY A 224 -3.46 4.83 34.88
C GLY A 224 -2.24 5.34 35.64
#